data_AF-A0A941TV70-F1
#
_entry.id   AF-A0A941TV70-F1
#
_cell.length_a   1.000
_cell.length_b   1.000
_cell.length_c   1.000
_cell.angle_alpha   90.00
_cell.angle_beta   90.00
_cell.angle_gamma   90.00
#
_symmetry.space_group_name_H-M   'P 1'
#
loop_
_entity.id
_entity.type
_entity.pdbx_description
1 polymer ?
#
loop_
_entity_poly.entity_id
_entity_poly.type
_entity_poly.pdbx_seq_one_letter_code
_entity_poly.pdbx_strand_id
1 'polypeptide(L)'
;MNETQIIRRQLGIEREHLLAAAAAVAAAPGTASDEFRRAASDYLACVLGWYEARDQRLEALAARLGAQDPRCCTILQLLSQAGHSGEALALLAAQAWPALAQFLRGPWSARRDALEQLLANDARAPDWRTITGIDADGILAERTGYRRLAELAPPGLRLGAAQGA
;
A
#
# COMPACT_ATOMS: atom_id res chain seq x y z
N MET A 1 3.86 -11.91 -20.16
CA MET A 1 4.02 -11.26 -18.85
C MET A 1 4.45 -12.34 -17.87
N ASN A 2 5.62 -12.22 -17.24
CA ASN A 2 6.07 -13.19 -16.23
C ASN A 2 5.41 -12.91 -14.86
N GLU A 3 5.43 -13.86 -13.93
CA GLU A 3 4.79 -13.74 -12.62
C GLU A 3 5.25 -12.49 -11.86
N THR A 4 6.56 -12.17 -11.90
CA THR A 4 7.11 -10.97 -11.30
C THR A 4 6.49 -9.68 -11.88
N GLN A 5 6.29 -9.60 -13.19
CA GLN A 5 5.61 -8.46 -13.83
C GLN A 5 4.15 -8.34 -13.40
N ILE A 6 3.46 -9.47 -13.22
CA ILE A 6 2.07 -9.49 -12.70
C ILE A 6 2.05 -8.93 -11.28
N ILE A 7 2.90 -9.44 -10.40
CA ILE A 7 3.00 -9.00 -9.00
C ILE A 7 3.34 -7.52 -8.91
N ARG A 8 4.32 -7.04 -9.68
CA ARG A 8 4.71 -5.62 -9.71
C ARG A 8 3.58 -4.73 -10.21
N ARG A 9 2.88 -5.16 -11.27
CA ARG A 9 1.71 -4.43 -11.77
C ARG A 9 0.63 -4.35 -10.68
N GLN A 10 0.38 -5.45 -9.98
CA GLN A 10 -0.60 -5.47 -8.89
C GLN A 10 -0.20 -4.51 -7.76
N LEU A 11 1.04 -4.53 -7.29
CA LEU A 11 1.53 -3.57 -6.28
C LEU A 11 1.36 -2.11 -6.74
N GLY A 12 1.64 -1.83 -8.01
CA GLY A 12 1.41 -0.50 -8.59
C GLY A 12 -0.06 -0.09 -8.53
N ILE A 13 -0.97 -1.00 -8.89
CA ILE A 13 -2.43 -0.75 -8.82
C ILE A 13 -2.87 -0.50 -7.37
N GLU A 14 -2.49 -1.35 -6.43
CA GLU A 14 -2.83 -1.18 -5.00
C GLU A 14 -2.36 0.16 -4.46
N ARG A 15 -1.15 0.57 -4.84
CA ARG A 15 -0.57 1.85 -4.45
C ARG A 15 -1.34 3.03 -5.05
N GLU A 16 -1.63 2.98 -6.34
CA GLU A 16 -2.40 4.03 -7.02
C GLU A 16 -3.78 4.19 -6.39
N HIS A 17 -4.48 3.08 -6.13
CA HIS A 17 -5.77 3.09 -5.48
C HIS A 17 -5.70 3.62 -4.04
N LEU A 18 -4.70 3.19 -3.25
CA LEU A 18 -4.46 3.68 -1.89
C LEU A 18 -4.27 5.21 -1.87
N LEU A 19 -3.41 5.73 -2.74
CA LEU A 19 -3.14 7.16 -2.85
C LEU A 19 -4.38 7.95 -3.30
N ALA A 20 -5.13 7.41 -4.26
CA ALA A 20 -6.38 8.02 -4.73
C ALA A 20 -7.44 8.05 -3.61
N ALA A 21 -7.60 6.94 -2.87
CA ALA A 21 -8.52 6.85 -1.73
C ALA A 21 -8.17 7.86 -0.64
N ALA A 22 -6.90 7.95 -0.25
CA ALA A 22 -6.44 8.90 0.75
C ALA A 22 -6.64 10.37 0.29
N ALA A 23 -6.37 10.67 -0.97
CA ALA A 23 -6.60 11.99 -1.54
C ALA A 23 -8.10 12.34 -1.58
N ALA A 24 -8.96 11.39 -1.96
CA ALA A 24 -10.39 11.59 -2.03
C ALA A 24 -10.99 11.87 -0.65
N VAL A 25 -10.65 11.08 0.38
CA VAL A 25 -11.17 11.31 1.73
C VAL A 25 -10.63 12.61 2.34
N ALA A 26 -9.40 13.00 2.03
CA ALA A 26 -8.83 14.29 2.46
C ALA A 26 -9.51 15.49 1.77
N ALA A 27 -9.94 15.34 0.52
CA ALA A 27 -10.64 16.37 -0.25
C ALA A 27 -12.17 16.34 -0.04
N ALA A 28 -12.69 15.36 0.70
CA ALA A 28 -14.13 15.20 0.87
C ALA A 28 -14.74 16.36 1.64
N PRO A 29 -15.88 16.89 1.20
CA PRO A 29 -16.56 17.97 1.90
C PRO A 29 -16.99 17.52 3.30
N GLY A 30 -17.20 18.48 4.21
CA GLY A 30 -17.73 18.19 5.55
C GLY A 30 -19.07 17.43 5.50
N THR A 31 -19.84 17.61 4.43
CA THR A 31 -21.12 16.96 4.15
C THR A 31 -21.02 15.55 3.56
N ALA A 32 -19.81 15.03 3.33
CA ALA A 32 -19.64 13.65 2.89
C ALA A 32 -20.24 12.67 3.90
N SER A 33 -20.91 11.61 3.40
CA SER A 33 -21.61 10.66 4.24
C SER A 33 -20.67 9.90 5.17
N ASP A 34 -21.19 9.53 6.35
CA ASP A 34 -20.46 8.67 7.29
C ASP A 34 -20.14 7.31 6.68
N GLU A 35 -21.00 6.83 5.77
CA GLU A 35 -20.77 5.58 5.04
C GLU A 35 -19.54 5.68 4.13
N PHE A 36 -19.37 6.79 3.40
CA PHE A 36 -18.16 7.02 2.60
C PHE A 36 -16.91 7.08 3.47
N ARG A 37 -16.95 7.81 4.60
CA ARG A 37 -15.80 7.90 5.53
C ARG A 37 -15.45 6.55 6.12
N ARG A 38 -16.44 5.75 6.53
CA ARG A 38 -16.24 4.39 7.03
C ARG A 38 -15.65 3.47 5.95
N ALA A 39 -16.20 3.49 4.74
CA ALA A 39 -15.65 2.72 3.63
C ALA A 39 -14.20 3.11 3.31
N ALA A 40 -13.87 4.39 3.38
CA ALA A 40 -12.50 4.88 3.21
C ALA A 40 -11.59 4.36 4.32
N SER A 41 -12.01 4.44 5.58
CA SER A 41 -11.27 3.89 6.73
C SER A 41 -11.00 2.41 6.57
N ASP A 42 -12.04 1.63 6.28
CA ASP A 42 -11.96 0.17 6.18
C ASP A 42 -11.02 -0.25 5.02
N TYR A 43 -11.15 0.40 3.86
CA TYR A 43 -10.29 0.16 2.71
C TYR A 43 -8.83 0.52 3.00
N LEU A 44 -8.56 1.74 3.50
CA LEU A 44 -7.21 2.20 3.80
C LEU A 44 -6.54 1.32 4.88
N ALA A 45 -7.29 0.94 5.93
CA ALA A 45 -6.79 0.06 6.98
C ALA A 45 -6.41 -1.32 6.45
N CYS A 46 -7.24 -1.90 5.56
CA CYS A 46 -6.97 -3.18 4.94
C CYS A 46 -5.68 -3.16 4.12
N VAL A 47 -5.57 -2.21 3.18
CA VAL A 47 -4.42 -2.12 2.27
C VAL A 47 -3.14 -1.75 3.03
N LEU A 48 -3.19 -0.80 3.96
CA LEU A 48 -2.03 -0.46 4.81
C LEU A 48 -1.60 -1.64 5.69
N GLY A 49 -2.56 -2.42 6.20
CA GLY A 49 -2.27 -3.66 6.93
C GLY A 49 -1.50 -4.67 6.10
N TRP A 50 -1.79 -4.80 4.80
CA TRP A 50 -1.00 -5.64 3.91
C TRP A 50 0.41 -5.09 3.69
N TYR A 51 0.58 -3.78 3.53
CA TYR A 51 1.91 -3.16 3.41
C TYR A 51 2.73 -3.26 4.69
N GLU A 52 2.10 -3.28 5.86
CA GLU A 52 2.75 -3.55 7.14
C GLU A 52 3.21 -5.02 7.22
N ALA A 53 2.34 -5.97 6.85
CA ALA A 53 2.71 -7.39 6.79
C ALA A 53 3.85 -7.64 5.79
N ARG A 54 3.92 -6.90 4.69
CA ARG A 54 5.03 -6.96 3.72
C ARG A 54 6.34 -6.48 4.33
N ASP A 55 6.33 -5.43 5.15
CA ASP A 55 7.53 -4.97 5.87
C ASP A 55 8.05 -6.02 6.84
N GLN A 56 7.16 -6.65 7.61
CA GLN A 56 7.52 -7.76 8.51
C GLN A 56 8.16 -8.94 7.76
N ARG A 57 7.65 -9.27 6.56
CA ARG A 57 8.27 -10.31 5.70
C ARG A 57 9.63 -9.90 5.17
N LEU A 58 9.85 -8.62 4.90
CA LEU A 58 11.16 -8.09 4.50
C LEU A 58 12.17 -8.13 5.66
N GLU A 59 11.75 -7.84 6.89
CA GLU A 59 12.58 -8.03 8.09
C GLU A 59 13.00 -9.49 8.24
N ALA A 60 12.05 -10.41 8.11
CA ALA A 60 12.32 -11.84 8.17
C ALA A 60 13.26 -12.32 7.04
N LEU A 61 13.14 -11.73 5.85
CA LEU A 61 14.07 -11.98 4.75
C LEU A 61 15.48 -11.50 5.08
N ALA A 62 15.64 -10.26 5.57
CA ALA A 62 16.94 -9.72 5.95
C ALA A 62 17.63 -10.60 7.01
N ALA A 63 16.87 -11.05 8.02
CA ALA A 63 17.36 -11.97 9.05
C ALA A 63 17.88 -13.30 8.47
N ARG A 64 17.26 -13.81 7.38
CA ARG A 64 17.67 -15.04 6.70
C ARG A 64 18.85 -14.88 5.77
N LEU A 65 19.01 -13.73 5.13
CA LEU A 65 20.13 -13.45 4.22
C LEU A 65 21.48 -13.39 4.97
N GLY A 66 21.45 -13.05 6.25
CA GLY A 66 22.63 -12.94 7.11
C GLY A 66 23.39 -11.62 6.90
N ALA A 67 24.21 -11.25 7.88
CA ALA A 67 24.85 -9.93 7.93
C ALA A 67 25.90 -9.65 6.84
N GLN A 68 26.36 -10.69 6.14
CA GLN A 68 27.34 -10.57 5.05
C GLN A 68 26.69 -10.25 3.70
N ASP A 69 25.36 -10.41 3.59
CA ASP A 69 24.64 -10.09 2.36
C ASP A 69 24.40 -8.57 2.29
N PRO A 70 24.88 -7.87 1.24
CA PRO A 70 24.69 -6.43 1.13
C PRO A 70 23.21 -6.01 1.11
N ARG A 71 22.31 -6.88 0.66
CA ARG A 71 20.86 -6.62 0.68
C ARG A 71 20.31 -6.60 2.09
N CYS A 72 20.87 -7.38 3.02
CA CYS A 72 20.46 -7.35 4.42
C CYS A 72 20.64 -5.94 4.99
N CYS A 73 21.82 -5.35 4.81
CA CYS A 73 22.10 -3.98 5.25
C CYS A 73 21.16 -2.96 4.59
N THR A 74 20.95 -3.05 3.27
CA THR A 74 20.06 -2.11 2.56
C THR A 74 18.59 -2.25 2.99
N ILE A 75 18.08 -3.48 3.15
CA ILE A 75 16.71 -3.72 3.64
C ILE A 75 16.56 -3.12 5.03
N LEU A 76 17.44 -3.45 5.97
CA LEU A 76 17.35 -2.95 7.34
C LEU A 76 17.46 -1.41 7.41
N GLN A 77 18.31 -0.81 6.56
CA GLN A 77 18.43 0.64 6.47
C GLN A 77 17.16 1.30 5.92
N LEU A 78 16.51 0.71 4.91
CA LEU A 78 15.24 1.24 4.37
C LEU A 78 14.11 1.06 5.37
N LEU A 79 14.10 -0.06 6.10
CA LEU A 79 13.11 -0.35 7.11
C LEU A 79 13.27 0.49 8.38
N SER A 80 14.44 1.07 8.65
CA SER A 80 14.64 2.00 9.77
C SER A 80 14.28 3.46 9.46
N GLN A 81 14.00 3.79 8.20
CA GLN A 81 13.60 5.13 7.78
C GLN A 81 12.12 5.38 8.06
N ALA A 82 11.73 6.64 8.22
CA ALA A 82 10.33 7.05 8.28
C ALA A 82 9.54 6.59 7.03
N GLY A 83 8.21 6.57 7.14
CA GLY A 83 7.35 6.12 6.05
C GLY A 83 6.79 4.71 6.26
N HIS A 84 6.73 4.23 7.50
CA HIS A 84 6.15 2.94 7.84
C HIS A 84 4.63 2.93 7.62
N SER A 85 4.07 1.76 7.30
CA SER A 85 2.62 1.63 7.21
C SER A 85 1.95 1.74 8.59
N GLY A 86 2.63 1.34 9.67
CA GLY A 86 2.23 1.63 11.05
C GLY A 86 2.01 3.12 11.37
N GLU A 87 2.85 4.02 10.85
CA GLU A 87 2.66 5.47 11.01
C GLU A 87 1.41 5.96 10.26
N ALA A 88 1.19 5.46 9.04
CA ALA A 88 -0.02 5.76 8.27
C ALA A 88 -1.28 5.23 8.96
N LEU A 89 -1.22 4.04 9.56
CA LEU A 89 -2.30 3.46 10.36
C LEU A 89 -2.62 4.30 11.60
N ALA A 90 -1.61 4.87 12.26
CA ALA A 90 -1.81 5.79 13.38
C ALA A 90 -2.52 7.09 12.94
N LEU A 91 -2.11 7.68 11.81
CA LEU A 91 -2.79 8.84 11.23
C LEU A 91 -4.23 8.53 10.81
N LEU A 92 -4.46 7.32 10.28
CA LEU A 92 -5.79 6.82 9.93
C LEU A 92 -6.69 6.67 11.17
N ALA A 93 -6.18 6.07 12.24
CA ALA A 93 -6.92 5.90 13.50
C ALA A 93 -7.32 7.24 14.13
N ALA A 94 -6.45 8.26 14.01
CA ALA A 94 -6.72 9.63 14.41
C ALA A 94 -7.65 10.39 13.46
N GLN A 95 -8.08 9.79 12.34
CA GLN A 95 -8.85 10.41 11.25
C GLN A 95 -8.20 11.71 10.73
N ALA A 96 -6.87 11.76 10.72
CA ALA A 96 -6.10 12.92 10.30
C ALA A 96 -5.95 12.94 8.75
N TRP A 97 -7.08 12.99 8.03
CA TRP A 97 -7.14 12.76 6.57
C TRP A 97 -6.13 13.55 5.74
N PRO A 98 -5.98 14.89 5.93
CA PRO A 98 -5.01 15.66 5.14
C PRO A 98 -3.56 15.24 5.42
N ALA A 99 -3.23 15.00 6.70
CA ALA A 99 -1.90 14.55 7.10
C ALA A 99 -1.59 13.14 6.58
N LEU A 100 -2.57 12.22 6.62
CA LEU A 100 -2.45 10.89 6.03
C LEU A 100 -2.17 10.97 4.53
N ALA A 101 -2.95 11.74 3.78
CA ALA A 101 -2.77 11.88 2.33
C ALA A 101 -1.41 12.52 1.97
N GLN A 102 -0.91 13.45 2.78
CA GLN A 102 0.43 14.03 2.61
C GLN A 102 1.52 13.00 2.93
N PHE A 103 1.39 12.27 4.04
CA PHE A 103 2.33 11.25 4.46
C PHE A 103 2.48 10.14 3.41
N LEU A 104 1.35 9.66 2.88
CA LEU A 104 1.32 8.61 1.87
C LEU A 104 2.01 9.04 0.56
N ARG A 105 1.82 10.28 0.11
CA ARG A 105 2.51 10.82 -1.08
C ARG A 105 3.99 11.16 -0.86
N GLY A 106 4.41 11.34 0.38
CA GLY A 106 5.79 11.71 0.71
C GLY A 106 6.60 10.50 1.20
N PRO A 107 6.94 10.44 2.49
CA PRO A 107 7.90 9.47 3.03
C PRO A 107 7.48 8.01 2.78
N TRP A 108 6.19 7.69 2.88
CA TRP A 108 5.71 6.33 2.64
C TRP A 108 5.97 5.88 1.19
N SER A 109 5.55 6.67 0.18
CA SER A 109 5.76 6.32 -1.23
C SER A 109 7.25 6.23 -1.57
N ALA A 110 8.07 7.18 -1.10
CA ALA A 110 9.51 7.18 -1.34
C ALA A 110 10.20 5.91 -0.81
N ARG A 111 9.84 5.47 0.40
CA ARG A 111 10.33 4.20 0.97
C ARG A 111 9.86 3.00 0.15
N ARG A 112 8.61 2.98 -0.29
CA ARG A 112 8.07 1.88 -1.12
C ARG A 112 8.76 1.78 -2.46
N ASP A 113 9.00 2.90 -3.14
CA ASP A 113 9.76 2.94 -4.39
C ASP A 113 11.19 2.38 -4.20
N ALA A 114 11.88 2.76 -3.13
CA ALA A 114 13.22 2.26 -2.84
C ALA A 114 13.25 0.74 -2.58
N LEU A 115 12.30 0.23 -1.79
CA LEU A 115 12.16 -1.21 -1.53
C LEU A 115 11.81 -1.99 -2.81
N GLU A 116 10.87 -1.49 -3.62
CA GLU A 116 10.50 -2.11 -4.88
C GLU A 116 11.67 -2.11 -5.88
N GLN A 117 12.46 -1.04 -5.94
CA GLN A 117 13.65 -0.97 -6.78
C GLN A 117 14.73 -1.97 -6.33
N LEU A 118 14.95 -2.11 -5.02
CA LEU A 118 15.87 -3.10 -4.47
C LEU A 118 15.47 -4.51 -4.87
N LEU A 119 14.19 -4.85 -4.71
CA LEU A 119 13.66 -6.17 -5.06
C LEU A 119 13.67 -6.41 -6.59
N ALA A 120 13.40 -5.37 -7.39
CA ALA A 120 13.39 -5.44 -8.85
C ALA A 120 14.74 -5.88 -9.43
N ASN A 121 15.84 -5.52 -8.78
CA ASN A 121 17.18 -5.80 -9.27
C ASN A 121 17.67 -7.20 -8.91
N ASP A 122 17.03 -7.93 -7.98
CA ASP A 122 17.70 -9.08 -7.35
C ASP A 122 16.82 -10.24 -6.87
N ALA A 123 15.55 -10.32 -7.27
CA ALA A 123 14.65 -11.36 -6.76
C ALA A 123 14.25 -12.39 -7.84
N ARG A 124 14.52 -13.66 -7.55
CA ARG A 124 13.95 -14.81 -8.27
C ARG A 124 12.44 -14.77 -8.06
N ALA A 125 11.66 -15.16 -9.09
CA ALA A 125 10.19 -15.12 -9.05
C ALA A 125 9.53 -15.72 -7.77
N PRO A 126 10.04 -16.81 -7.16
CA PRO A 126 9.45 -17.36 -5.92
C PRO A 126 9.53 -16.44 -4.70
N ASP A 127 10.54 -15.58 -4.63
CA ASP A 127 10.74 -14.66 -3.51
C ASP A 127 9.69 -13.54 -3.53
N TRP A 128 9.29 -13.09 -4.72
CA TRP A 128 8.27 -12.06 -4.90
C TRP A 128 6.92 -12.47 -4.34
N ARG A 129 6.47 -13.69 -4.60
CA ARG A 129 5.19 -14.16 -4.09
C ARG A 129 5.20 -14.24 -2.55
N THR A 130 6.30 -14.73 -1.99
CA THR A 130 6.49 -14.84 -0.54
C THR A 130 6.52 -13.46 0.13
N ILE A 131 7.27 -12.51 -0.43
CA ILE A 131 7.44 -11.16 0.14
C ILE A 131 6.15 -10.36 0.02
N THR A 132 5.54 -10.35 -1.17
CA THR A 132 4.38 -9.49 -1.45
C THR A 132 3.10 -10.02 -0.83
N GLY A 133 2.98 -11.34 -0.65
CA GLY A 133 1.77 -11.98 -0.17
C GLY A 133 0.55 -11.72 -1.06
N ILE A 134 0.78 -11.43 -2.34
CA ILE A 134 -0.29 -11.22 -3.31
C ILE A 134 -0.83 -12.59 -3.74
N ASP A 135 -2.12 -12.79 -3.50
CA ASP A 135 -2.91 -13.91 -4.00
C ASP A 135 -4.21 -13.41 -4.65
N ALA A 136 -4.96 -14.32 -5.25
CA ALA A 136 -6.18 -13.96 -5.99
C ALA A 136 -7.24 -13.35 -5.06
N ASP A 137 -7.36 -13.85 -3.83
CA ASP A 137 -8.37 -13.39 -2.87
C ASP A 137 -8.06 -11.98 -2.38
N GLY A 138 -6.79 -11.67 -2.09
CA GLY A 138 -6.32 -10.33 -1.76
C GLY A 138 -6.57 -9.33 -2.88
N ILE A 139 -6.29 -9.71 -4.13
CA ILE A 139 -6.59 -8.88 -5.31
C ILE A 139 -8.09 -8.59 -5.42
N LEU A 140 -8.94 -9.61 -5.24
CA LEU A 140 -10.40 -9.45 -5.30
C LEU A 140 -10.92 -8.60 -4.14
N ALA A 141 -10.40 -8.81 -2.93
CA ALA A 141 -10.74 -8.02 -1.76
C ALA A 141 -10.38 -6.54 -1.95
N GLU A 142 -9.18 -6.27 -2.49
CA GLU A 142 -8.72 -4.91 -2.78
C GLU A 142 -9.65 -4.20 -3.76
N ARG A 143 -9.89 -4.83 -4.90
CA ARG A 143 -10.71 -4.27 -5.97
C ARG A 143 -12.16 -4.06 -5.53
N THR A 144 -12.69 -4.97 -4.71
CA THR A 144 -14.04 -4.86 -4.16
C THR A 144 -14.14 -3.69 -3.18
N GLY A 145 -13.15 -3.55 -2.28
CA GLY A 145 -13.08 -2.44 -1.35
C GLY A 145 -12.95 -1.09 -2.05
N TYR A 146 -12.04 -0.99 -3.03
CA TYR A 146 -11.84 0.23 -3.80
C TYR A 146 -13.07 0.62 -4.62
N ARG A 147 -13.74 -0.36 -5.26
CA ARG A 147 -14.97 -0.13 -6.02
C ARG A 147 -16.09 0.39 -5.11
N ARG A 148 -16.30 -0.24 -3.95
CA ARG A 148 -17.29 0.21 -2.97
C ARG A 148 -17.03 1.65 -2.54
N LEU A 149 -15.77 2.00 -2.27
CA LEU A 149 -15.38 3.36 -1.94
C LEU A 149 -15.70 4.34 -3.08
N ALA A 150 -15.42 3.95 -4.33
CA ALA A 150 -15.71 4.76 -5.50
C ALA A 150 -17.22 4.97 -5.73
N GLU A 151 -18.06 3.96 -5.48
CA GLU A 151 -19.52 4.04 -5.57
C GLU A 151 -20.12 4.99 -4.52
N LEU A 152 -19.49 5.08 -3.34
CA LEU A 152 -19.92 5.96 -2.25
C LEU A 152 -19.33 7.37 -2.34
N ALA A 153 -18.47 7.64 -3.31
CA ALA A 153 -17.81 8.94 -3.43
C ALA A 153 -18.84 10.05 -3.68
N PRO A 154 -18.76 11.18 -2.95
CA PRO A 154 -19.68 12.29 -3.17
C PRO A 154 -19.49 12.90 -4.56
N PRO A 155 -20.53 13.54 -5.13
CA PRO A 155 -20.45 14.16 -6.44
C PRO A 155 -19.26 15.12 -6.55
N GLY A 156 -18.48 14.99 -7.63
CA GLY A 156 -17.28 15.80 -7.88
C GLY A 156 -15.97 15.18 -7.39
N LEU A 157 -16.00 14.18 -6.51
CA LEU A 157 -14.83 13.36 -6.21
C LEU A 157 -14.80 12.14 -7.14
N ARG A 158 -13.76 12.05 -7.99
CA ARG A 158 -13.56 10.92 -8.88
C ARG A 158 -12.40 10.06 -8.38
N LEU A 159 -12.73 8.88 -7.89
CA LEU A 159 -11.80 7.77 -7.78
C LEU A 159 -11.71 7.10 -9.15
N GLY A 160 -10.51 6.70 -9.58
CA GLY A 160 -10.32 6.04 -10.87
C GLY A 160 -11.14 4.75 -10.94
N ALA A 161 -11.44 4.27 -12.15
CA ALA A 161 -12.07 2.96 -12.28
C ALA A 161 -11.08 1.88 -11.82
N ALA A 162 -11.51 0.98 -10.93
CA ALA A 162 -10.75 -0.22 -10.60
C ALA A 162 -10.48 -1.00 -11.89
N GLN A 163 -9.24 -1.01 -12.38
CA GLN A 163 -8.92 -1.74 -13.60
C GLN A 163 -9.20 -3.24 -13.38
N GLY A 164 -10.09 -3.77 -14.23
CA GLY A 164 -10.74 -5.08 -14.08
C GLY A 164 -9.80 -6.27 -13.94
N ALA A 165 -10.34 -7.32 -13.34
CA ALA A 165 -9.72 -8.62 -13.16
C ALA A 165 -9.44 -9.36 -14.46
#